data_AF-A0A1F5FIL3-F1
#
_entry.id   AF-A0A1F5FIL3-F1
#
_cell.length_a   1.000
_cell.length_b   1.000
_cell.length_c   1.000
_cell.angle_alpha   90.00
_cell.angle_beta   90.00
_cell.angle_gamma   90.00
#
_symmetry.space_group_name_H-M   'P 1'
#
loop_
_entity.id
_entity.type
_entity.pdbx_description
1 polymer ?
#
loop_
_entity_poly.entity_id
_entity_poly.type
_entity_poly.pdbx_seq_one_letter_code
_entity_poly.pdbx_strand_id
1 'polypeptide(L)'
;GLATPPWLALSSVGAYLALGLAGAPVFAWGANGWVAFAGPSGGYLVGFLAAAGVMGFLKQKLGVGLPALIANGLVGIAVIYLFGYVWLAVWIGDAGTAFSAGVLPFVAPDLLKLAGAVSAAHLRHRLKIPRTDA
;
A
#
# COMPACT_ATOMS: atom_id res chain seq x y z
N GLY A 1 5.44 -3.11 -4.83
CA GLY A 1 5.14 -4.54 -5.09
C GLY A 1 5.11 -4.90 -6.57
N LEU A 2 4.24 -4.25 -7.38
CA LEU A 2 3.97 -4.67 -8.77
C LEU A 2 5.16 -4.53 -9.74
N ALA A 3 5.95 -3.45 -9.59
CA ALA A 3 7.12 -3.21 -10.44
C ALA A 3 8.40 -3.79 -9.83
N THR A 4 8.65 -3.54 -8.56
CA THR A 4 9.92 -3.82 -7.88
C THR A 4 9.98 -5.20 -7.23
N PRO A 5 11.19 -5.78 -7.02
CA PRO A 5 11.32 -7.03 -6.25
C PRO A 5 10.80 -6.86 -4.81
N PRO A 6 10.42 -7.96 -4.12
CA PRO A 6 9.76 -7.87 -2.81
C PRO A 6 10.60 -7.16 -1.75
N TRP A 7 11.91 -7.44 -1.71
CA TRP A 7 12.83 -6.81 -0.76
C TRP A 7 12.87 -5.29 -0.97
N LEU A 8 12.92 -4.82 -2.22
CA LEU A 8 12.97 -3.38 -2.50
C LEU A 8 11.63 -2.72 -2.12
N ALA A 9 10.50 -3.37 -2.40
CA ALA A 9 9.20 -2.87 -1.97
C ALA A 9 9.10 -2.75 -0.43
N LEU A 10 9.56 -3.77 0.30
CA LEU A 10 9.59 -3.77 1.76
C LEU A 10 10.54 -2.71 2.32
N SER A 11 11.77 -2.61 1.79
CA SER A 11 12.75 -1.62 2.23
C SER A 11 12.27 -0.19 1.95
N SER A 12 11.67 0.08 0.79
CA SER A 12 11.13 1.41 0.48
C SER A 12 10.00 1.80 1.43
N VAL A 13 9.04 0.91 1.70
CA VAL A 13 7.94 1.20 2.62
C VAL A 13 8.43 1.27 4.07
N GLY A 14 9.35 0.38 4.47
CA GLY A 14 9.96 0.41 5.79
C GLY A 14 10.72 1.71 6.04
N ALA A 15 11.50 2.19 5.06
CA ALA A 15 12.19 3.47 5.14
C ALA A 15 11.21 4.64 5.24
N TYR A 16 10.13 4.63 4.46
CA TYR A 16 9.05 5.62 4.56
C TYR A 16 8.44 5.68 5.98
N LEU A 17 8.14 4.52 6.56
CA LEU A 17 7.58 4.43 7.91
C LEU A 17 8.59 4.85 8.99
N ALA A 18 9.86 4.45 8.84
CA ALA A 18 10.93 4.81 9.78
C ALA A 18 11.20 6.33 9.77
N LEU A 19 11.23 6.96 8.59
CA LEU A 19 11.37 8.41 8.46
C LEU A 19 10.20 9.14 9.12
N GLY A 20 8.97 8.70 8.86
CA GLY A 20 7.80 9.29 9.49
C GLY A 20 7.83 9.11 11.01
N LEU A 21 8.21 7.94 11.50
CA LEU A 21 8.35 7.68 12.94
C LEU A 21 9.45 8.54 13.60
N ALA A 22 10.55 8.79 12.88
CA ALA A 22 11.63 9.67 13.33
C ALA A 22 11.24 11.16 13.34
N GLY A 23 10.02 11.53 12.94
CA GLY A 23 9.48 12.88 13.00
C GLY A 23 9.53 13.65 11.68
N ALA A 24 9.98 13.02 10.58
CA ALA A 24 9.92 13.68 9.27
C ALA A 24 8.44 13.80 8.81
N PRO A 25 7.99 14.96 8.30
CA PRO A 25 6.60 15.21 7.88
C PRO A 25 6.28 14.57 6.52
N VAL A 26 6.49 13.26 6.40
CA VAL A 26 6.33 12.50 5.15
C VAL A 26 4.95 11.86 5.00
N PHE A 27 4.16 11.80 6.08
CA PHE A 27 2.78 11.31 5.99
C PHE A 27 1.83 12.41 5.50
N ALA A 28 0.61 12.00 5.14
CA ALA A 28 -0.40 12.92 4.62
C ALA A 28 -0.61 14.11 5.57
N TRP A 29 -0.82 15.30 4.98
CA TRP A 29 -1.03 16.56 5.70
C TRP A 29 0.11 16.96 6.65
N GLY A 30 1.32 16.44 6.42
CA GLY A 30 2.49 16.74 7.24
C GLY A 30 2.55 15.96 8.56
N ALA A 31 1.66 14.96 8.75
CA ALA A 31 1.69 14.11 9.93
C ALA A 31 3.02 13.35 10.06
N ASN A 32 3.42 13.06 11.30
CA ASN A 32 4.67 12.39 11.63
C ASN A 32 4.66 11.87 13.08
N GLY A 33 5.75 11.19 13.46
CA GLY A 33 6.00 10.69 14.79
C GLY A 33 5.03 9.59 15.23
N TRP A 34 5.11 9.23 16.50
CA TRP A 34 4.26 8.20 17.10
C TRP A 34 2.77 8.55 17.05
N VAL A 35 2.43 9.84 17.11
CA VAL A 35 1.03 10.30 17.09
C VAL A 35 0.32 9.93 15.79
N ALA A 36 1.06 9.87 14.66
CA ALA A 36 0.49 9.42 13.40
C ALA A 36 0.14 7.92 13.40
N PHE A 37 0.94 7.10 14.10
CA PHE A 37 0.68 5.66 14.25
C PHE A 37 -0.42 5.36 15.27
N ALA A 38 -0.54 6.17 16.33
CA ALA A 38 -1.61 6.05 17.32
C ALA A 38 -2.93 6.74 16.88
N GLY A 39 -2.90 7.50 15.80
CA GLY A 39 -4.06 8.21 15.25
C GLY A 39 -4.95 7.33 14.36
N PRO A 40 -6.05 7.89 13.81
CA PRO A 40 -7.05 7.15 13.06
C PRO A 40 -6.52 6.47 11.78
N SER A 41 -5.43 6.99 11.20
CA SER A 41 -4.80 6.42 10.00
C SER A 41 -3.72 5.37 10.29
N GLY A 42 -3.38 5.11 11.56
CA GLY A 42 -2.28 4.24 11.96
C GLY A 42 -2.33 2.83 11.35
N GLY A 43 -3.52 2.21 11.33
CA GLY A 43 -3.73 0.90 10.71
C GLY A 43 -3.39 0.86 9.22
N TYR A 44 -3.61 1.95 8.48
CA TYR A 44 -3.27 2.01 7.05
C TYR A 44 -1.75 2.03 6.85
N LEU A 45 -1.00 2.69 7.74
CA LEU A 45 0.47 2.70 7.70
C LEU A 45 1.04 1.29 7.89
N VAL A 46 0.51 0.54 8.85
CA VAL A 46 0.88 -0.88 9.07
C VAL A 46 0.44 -1.72 7.86
N GLY A 47 -0.75 -1.46 7.34
CA GLY A 47 -1.29 -2.10 6.13
C GLY A 47 -0.41 -1.91 4.90
N PHE A 48 0.25 -0.76 4.74
CA PHE A 48 1.18 -0.51 3.63
C PHE A 48 2.37 -1.47 3.66
N LEU A 49 2.95 -1.71 4.83
CA LEU A 49 4.09 -2.63 4.97
C LEU A 49 3.66 -4.08 4.71
N ALA A 50 2.51 -4.49 5.27
CA ALA A 50 1.94 -5.81 5.02
C ALA A 50 1.64 -6.03 3.52
N ALA A 51 1.00 -5.06 2.87
CA ALA A 51 0.71 -5.10 1.45
C ALA A 51 1.98 -5.16 0.59
N ALA A 52 3.03 -4.43 0.95
CA ALA A 52 4.30 -4.49 0.22
C ALA A 52 4.88 -5.91 0.19
N GLY A 53 4.85 -6.62 1.33
CA GLY A 53 5.28 -8.01 1.43
C GLY A 53 4.39 -8.97 0.64
N VAL A 54 3.08 -8.93 0.88
CA VAL A 54 2.09 -9.80 0.21
C VAL A 54 2.14 -9.62 -1.30
N MET A 55 2.15 -8.38 -1.78
CA MET A 55 2.19 -8.10 -3.21
C MET A 55 3.50 -8.56 -3.87
N GLY A 56 4.62 -8.41 -3.15
CA GLY A 56 5.91 -8.90 -3.60
C GLY A 56 5.90 -10.42 -3.79
N PHE A 57 5.40 -11.15 -2.80
CA PHE A 57 5.25 -12.60 -2.84
C PHE A 57 4.30 -13.06 -3.96
N LEU A 58 3.13 -12.43 -4.08
CA LEU A 58 2.16 -12.76 -5.11
C LEU A 58 2.70 -12.53 -6.52
N LYS A 59 3.53 -11.50 -6.73
CA LYS A 59 4.14 -11.28 -8.05
C LYS A 59 5.08 -12.42 -8.45
N GLN A 60 5.79 -13.02 -7.50
CA GLN A 60 6.65 -14.18 -7.78
C GLN A 60 5.82 -15.41 -8.17
N LYS A 61 4.63 -15.59 -7.58
CA LYS A 61 3.75 -16.72 -7.85
C LYS A 61 2.87 -16.56 -9.09
N LEU A 62 2.27 -15.38 -9.26
CA LEU A 62 1.30 -15.08 -10.33
C LEU A 62 1.96 -14.53 -11.60
N GLY A 63 3.22 -14.09 -11.51
CA GLY A 63 3.94 -13.47 -12.61
C GLY A 63 3.56 -12.01 -12.85
N VAL A 64 3.83 -11.54 -14.07
CA VAL A 64 3.73 -10.12 -14.47
C VAL A 64 2.76 -9.87 -15.62
N GLY A 65 1.92 -10.86 -15.96
CA GLY A 65 0.85 -10.70 -16.93
C GLY A 65 -0.20 -9.70 -16.45
N LEU A 66 -0.93 -9.07 -17.38
CA LEU A 66 -1.92 -8.04 -17.04
C LEU A 66 -2.96 -8.52 -16.00
N PRO A 67 -3.58 -9.72 -16.13
CA PRO A 67 -4.53 -10.21 -15.12
C PRO A 67 -3.86 -10.43 -13.75
N ALA A 68 -2.61 -10.91 -13.73
CA ALA A 68 -1.86 -11.14 -12.50
C ALA A 68 -1.54 -9.82 -11.78
N LEU A 69 -1.18 -8.77 -12.53
CA LEU A 69 -0.91 -7.44 -11.96
C LEU A 69 -2.18 -6.81 -11.36
N ILE A 70 -3.32 -6.95 -12.04
CA ILE A 70 -4.63 -6.49 -11.54
C ILE A 70 -4.99 -7.24 -10.25
N ALA A 71 -4.97 -8.57 -10.26
CA ALA A 71 -5.30 -9.39 -9.10
C ALA A 71 -4.39 -9.08 -7.91
N ASN A 72 -3.08 -8.98 -8.14
CA ASN A 72 -2.10 -8.63 -7.12
C ASN A 72 -2.36 -7.24 -6.52
N GLY A 73 -2.64 -6.24 -7.36
CA GLY A 73 -2.98 -4.90 -6.90
C GLY A 73 -4.27 -4.83 -6.08
N LEU A 74 -5.31 -5.58 -6.48
CA LEU A 74 -6.56 -5.69 -5.71
C LEU A 74 -6.31 -6.33 -4.34
N VAL A 75 -5.48 -7.37 -4.26
CA VAL A 75 -5.08 -7.96 -2.97
C VAL A 75 -4.32 -6.93 -2.12
N GLY A 76 -3.43 -6.15 -2.73
CA GLY A 76 -2.75 -5.04 -2.04
C GLY A 76 -3.72 -4.05 -1.38
N ILE A 77 -4.72 -3.59 -2.14
CA ILE A 77 -5.77 -2.69 -1.62
C ILE A 77 -6.55 -3.36 -0.50
N ALA A 78 -6.96 -4.61 -0.69
CA ALA A 78 -7.72 -5.35 0.32
C ALA A 78 -6.93 -5.51 1.63
N VAL A 79 -5.63 -5.79 1.56
CA VAL A 79 -4.75 -5.85 2.74
C VAL A 79 -4.69 -4.49 3.43
N ILE A 80 -4.48 -3.41 2.69
CA ILE A 80 -4.43 -2.05 3.28
C ILE A 80 -5.74 -1.72 3.99
N TYR A 81 -6.87 -1.97 3.34
CA TYR A 81 -8.19 -1.73 3.93
C TYR A 81 -8.46 -2.59 5.13
N LEU A 82 -8.06 -3.87 5.13
CA LEU A 82 -8.25 -4.75 6.28
C LEU A 82 -7.60 -4.17 7.54
N PHE A 83 -6.32 -3.81 7.46
CA PHE A 83 -5.60 -3.26 8.61
C PHE A 83 -6.12 -1.85 8.99
N GLY A 84 -6.37 -1.00 7.99
CA GLY A 84 -6.86 0.36 8.22
C GLY A 84 -8.26 0.40 8.82
N TYR A 85 -9.20 -0.37 8.27
CA TYR A 85 -10.57 -0.45 8.74
C TYR A 85 -10.67 -1.06 10.14
N VAL A 86 -9.99 -2.19 10.40
CA VAL A 86 -10.01 -2.83 11.73
C VAL A 86 -9.49 -1.89 12.80
N TRP A 87 -8.36 -1.21 12.52
CA TRP A 87 -7.82 -0.20 13.43
C TRP A 87 -8.79 0.96 13.65
N LEU A 88 -9.33 1.54 12.57
CA LEU A 88 -10.22 2.69 12.64
C LEU A 88 -11.53 2.35 13.36
N ALA A 89 -12.05 1.14 13.18
CA ALA A 89 -13.25 0.66 13.87
C ALA A 89 -13.02 0.58 15.39
N VAL A 90 -11.85 0.12 15.83
CA VAL A 90 -11.48 0.11 17.25
C VAL A 90 -11.26 1.53 17.77
N TRP A 91 -10.61 2.38 16.98
CA TRP A 91 -10.30 3.76 17.36
C TRP A 91 -11.55 4.63 17.51
N ILE A 92 -12.52 4.51 16.58
CA ILE A 92 -13.80 5.23 16.63
C ILE A 92 -14.77 4.57 17.62
N GLY A 93 -14.71 3.25 17.77
CA GLY A 93 -15.69 2.46 18.54
C GLY A 93 -16.97 2.14 17.76
N ASP A 94 -17.04 2.46 16.47
CA ASP A 94 -18.17 2.15 15.59
C ASP A 94 -17.70 1.68 14.21
N ALA A 95 -18.09 0.46 13.86
CA ALA A 95 -17.73 -0.18 12.60
C ALA A 95 -18.41 0.48 11.38
N GLY A 96 -19.66 0.93 11.53
CA GLY A 96 -20.40 1.56 10.44
C GLY A 96 -19.76 2.88 10.01
N THR A 97 -19.43 3.72 10.98
CA THR A 97 -18.72 4.99 10.79
C THR A 97 -17.30 4.76 10.27
N ALA A 98 -16.58 3.77 10.80
CA ALA A 98 -15.25 3.43 10.29
C ALA A 98 -15.28 2.97 8.82
N PHE A 99 -16.32 2.27 8.40
CA PHE A 99 -16.47 1.85 7.00
C PHE A 99 -16.76 3.05 6.08
N SER A 100 -17.72 3.90 6.48
CA SER A 100 -18.12 5.06 5.69
C SER A 100 -17.03 6.12 5.60
N ALA A 101 -16.19 6.27 6.64
CA ALA A 101 -15.08 7.22 6.66
C ALA A 101 -13.75 6.64 6.14
N GLY A 102 -13.49 5.36 6.40
CA GLY A 102 -12.18 4.73 6.19
C GLY A 102 -12.07 3.86 4.93
N VAL A 103 -13.20 3.41 4.35
CA VAL A 103 -13.18 2.51 3.18
C VAL A 103 -13.87 3.18 2.00
N LEU A 104 -15.15 3.53 2.16
CA LEU A 104 -16.02 3.98 1.07
C LEU A 104 -15.44 5.14 0.23
N PRO A 105 -14.91 6.24 0.80
CA PRO A 105 -14.39 7.36 0.02
C PRO A 105 -13.11 7.00 -0.75
N PHE A 106 -12.39 5.95 -0.36
CA PHE A 106 -11.12 5.58 -0.96
C PHE A 106 -11.26 4.57 -2.11
N VAL A 107 -12.38 3.83 -2.19
CA VAL A 107 -12.57 2.77 -3.21
C VAL A 107 -12.36 3.28 -4.63
N ALA A 108 -13.10 4.32 -5.05
CA ALA A 108 -13.00 4.86 -6.40
C ALA A 108 -11.60 5.41 -6.74
N PRO A 109 -10.98 6.30 -5.92
CA PRO A 109 -9.65 6.80 -6.22
C PRO A 109 -8.57 5.72 -6.17
N ASP A 110 -8.70 4.69 -5.32
CA ASP A 110 -7.72 3.59 -5.27
C ASP A 110 -7.81 2.66 -6.47
N LEU A 111 -9.02 2.41 -7.01
CA LEU A 111 -9.17 1.70 -8.29
C LEU A 111 -8.54 2.49 -9.44
N LEU A 112 -8.67 3.83 -9.45
CA LEU A 112 -8.00 4.67 -10.44
C LEU A 112 -6.47 4.61 -10.31
N LYS A 113 -5.94 4.73 -9.09
CA LYS A 113 -4.50 4.57 -8.82
C LYS A 113 -4.00 3.19 -9.24
N LEU A 114 -4.80 2.15 -9.01
CA LEU A 114 -4.48 0.79 -9.40
C LEU A 114 -4.36 0.67 -10.93
N ALA A 115 -5.30 1.24 -11.68
CA ALA A 115 -5.23 1.24 -13.15
C ALA A 115 -3.93 1.88 -13.65
N GLY A 116 -3.54 3.02 -13.08
CA GLY A 116 -2.26 3.67 -13.38
C GLY A 116 -1.04 2.80 -13.01
N ALA A 117 -1.02 2.24 -11.80
CA ALA A 117 0.07 1.40 -11.32
C ALA A 117 0.24 0.11 -12.14
N VAL A 118 -0.87 -0.53 -12.52
CA VAL A 118 -0.87 -1.72 -13.40
C VAL A 118 -0.35 -1.34 -14.78
N SER A 119 -0.78 -0.22 -15.35
CA SER A 119 -0.34 0.25 -16.66
C SER A 119 1.18 0.50 -16.67
N ALA A 120 1.69 1.21 -15.66
CA ALA A 120 3.12 1.49 -15.51
C ALA A 120 3.94 0.19 -15.30
N ALA A 121 3.46 -0.73 -14.46
CA ALA A 121 4.12 -2.01 -14.24
C ALA A 121 4.12 -2.86 -15.51
N HIS A 122 2.98 -2.94 -16.23
CA HIS A 122 2.85 -3.70 -17.47
C HIS A 122 3.82 -3.15 -18.53
N LEU A 123 3.87 -1.83 -18.72
CA LEU A 123 4.78 -1.19 -19.66
C LEU A 123 6.26 -1.46 -19.32
N ARG A 124 6.64 -1.31 -18.04
CA ARG A 124 8.00 -1.60 -17.57
C ARG A 124 8.43 -3.04 -17.90
N HIS A 125 7.55 -4.01 -17.65
CA HIS A 125 7.85 -5.42 -17.91
C HIS A 125 7.88 -5.74 -19.42
N ARG A 126 7.16 -4.99 -20.26
CA ARG A 126 7.23 -5.11 -21.73
C ARG A 126 8.52 -4.54 -22.32
N LEU A 127 8.98 -3.40 -21.80
CA LEU A 127 10.16 -2.70 -22.32
C LEU A 127 11.50 -3.32 -21.91
N LYS A 128 11.51 -4.39 -21.09
CA LYS A 128 12.72 -5.04 -20.54
C LYS A 128 13.77 -4.02 -20.07
N ILE A 129 13.33 -2.92 -19.43
CA ILE A 129 14.26 -1.87 -18.97
C ILE A 129 15.32 -2.56 -18.11
N PRO A 130 16.61 -2.45 -18.46
CA PRO A 130 17.68 -3.14 -17.76
C PRO A 130 17.58 -2.87 -16.26
N ARG A 131 17.80 -3.91 -15.45
CA ARG A 131 18.00 -3.70 -14.02
C ARG A 131 19.25 -2.84 -13.88
N THR A 132 19.12 -1.65 -13.30
CA THR A 132 20.25 -0.93 -12.71
C THR A 132 20.62 -1.67 -11.42
N ASP A 133 21.20 -2.85 -11.58
CA ASP A 133 21.91 -3.53 -10.50
C ASP A 133 23.29 -2.85 -10.46
N ALA A 134 23.46 -1.93 -9.51
CA ALA A 134 24.74 -1.38 -9.11
C ALA A 134 25.09 -1.95 -7.74
#